data_AF-A0A522XG95-F1
#
_entry.id   AF-A0A522XG95-F1
#
_cell.length_a   1.000
_cell.length_b   1.000
_cell.length_c   1.000
_cell.angle_alpha   90.00
_cell.angle_beta   90.00
_cell.angle_gamma   90.00
#
_symmetry.space_group_name_H-M   'P 1'
#
loop_
_entity.id
_entity.type
_entity.pdbx_description
1 polymer ?
#
loop_
_entity_poly.entity_id
_entity_poly.type
_entity_poly.pdbx_seq_one_letter_code
_entity_poly.pdbx_strand_id
1 'polypeptide(L)' 'MGQALQGKTIGYWRSLIESCLDSHVISHQDYLKLTCLLLSGQGLSIEDYQQINAIFDRIQLGRIRIVYT' A
#
# COMPACT_ATOMS: atom_id res chain seq x y z
N MET A 1 2.08 25.44 -0.42
CA MET A 1 0.74 24.81 -0.46
C MET A 1 0.94 23.30 -0.63
N GLY A 2 0.98 22.50 0.44
CA GLY A 2 1.32 21.06 0.36
C GLY A 2 0.53 20.13 1.27
N GLN A 3 -0.34 20.65 2.14
CA GLN A 3 -1.00 19.86 3.18
C GLN A 3 -2.30 19.16 2.72
N ALA A 4 -2.92 19.58 1.61
CA ALA A 4 -4.19 19.01 1.15
C ALA A 4 -4.06 17.64 0.46
N LEU A 5 -2.87 17.27 -0.02
CA LEU A 5 -2.61 15.99 -0.70
C LEU A 5 -2.37 14.83 0.28
N GLN A 6 -1.89 15.11 1.49
CA GLN A 6 -1.55 14.10 2.49
C GLN A 6 -2.77 13.31 2.97
N GLY A 7 -3.88 13.99 3.28
CA GLY A 7 -5.10 13.33 3.80
C GLY A 7 -5.80 12.43 2.78
N LYS A 8 -5.79 12.80 1.50
CA LYS A 8 -6.37 11.97 0.42
C LYS A 8 -5.54 10.73 0.14
N THR A 9 -4.22 10.86 0.17
CA THR A 9 -3.28 9.76 -0.07
C THR A 9 -3.38 8.72 1.05
N ILE A 10 -3.44 9.14 2.31
CA ILE A 10 -3.57 8.22 3.47
C ILE A 10 -4.89 7.42 3.42
N GLY A 11 -6.01 8.08 3.10
CA GLY A 11 -7.30 7.39 2.98
C GLY A 11 -7.33 6.36 1.85
N TYR A 12 -6.71 6.68 0.71
CA TYR A 12 -6.58 5.75 -0.41
C TYR A 12 -5.76 4.51 -0.02
N TRP A 13 -4.64 4.68 0.68
CA TRP A 13 -3.79 3.55 1.08
C TRP A 13 -4.43 2.65 2.11
N ARG A 14 -5.12 3.21 3.10
CA ARG A 14 -5.89 2.41 4.06
C ARG A 14 -6.94 1.55 3.37
N SER A 15 -7.70 2.13 2.44
CA SER A 15 -8.69 1.39 1.67
C SER A 15 -8.05 0.31 0.77
N LEU A 16 -6.86 0.58 0.22
CA LEU A 16 -6.11 -0.38 -0.59
C LEU A 16 -5.54 -1.52 0.26
N ILE A 17 -5.06 -1.21 1.47
CA ILE A 17 -4.61 -2.21 2.46
C ILE A 17 -5.78 -3.11 2.84
N GLU A 18 -6.93 -2.54 3.22
CA GLU A 18 -8.14 -3.29 3.58
C GLU A 18 -8.61 -4.17 2.41
N SER A 19 -8.69 -3.62 1.20
CA SER A 19 -9.08 -4.37 0.01
C SER A 19 -8.12 -5.53 -0.31
N CYS A 20 -6.82 -5.32 -0.10
CA CYS A 20 -5.78 -6.33 -0.29
C CYS A 20 -5.85 -7.44 0.77
N LEU A 21 -6.17 -7.08 2.02
CA LEU A 21 -6.37 -8.02 3.12
C LEU A 21 -7.61 -8.88 2.92
N ASP A 22 -8.71 -8.32 2.42
CA ASP A 22 -9.98 -9.03 2.18
C ASP A 22 -9.92 -9.91 0.92
N SER A 23 -9.38 -9.39 -0.19
CA SER A 23 -9.37 -10.11 -1.46
C SER A 23 -8.20 -11.08 -1.61
N HIS A 24 -7.17 -10.98 -0.76
CA HIS A 24 -5.90 -11.68 -0.89
C HIS A 24 -5.22 -11.48 -2.26
N VAL A 25 -5.57 -10.39 -2.94
CA VAL A 25 -5.13 -10.08 -4.30
C VAL A 25 -4.79 -8.60 -4.36
N ILE A 26 -3.75 -8.27 -5.12
CA ILE A 26 -3.38 -6.89 -5.41
C ILE A 26 -3.09 -6.74 -6.90
N SER A 27 -3.56 -5.66 -7.51
CA SER A 27 -3.20 -5.38 -8.90
C SER A 27 -1.72 -5.04 -9.01
N HIS A 28 -1.11 -5.35 -10.15
CA HIS A 28 0.28 -4.98 -10.41
C HIS A 28 0.48 -3.46 -10.33
N GLN A 29 -0.50 -2.67 -10.77
CA GLN A 29 -0.45 -1.23 -10.69
C GLN A 29 -0.42 -0.74 -9.23
N ASP A 30 -1.26 -1.33 -8.37
CA ASP A 30 -1.35 -0.96 -6.96
C ASP A 30 -0.12 -1.39 -6.17
N TYR A 31 0.44 -2.54 -6.49
CA TYR A 31 1.73 -2.99 -5.99
C TYR A 31 2.86 -2.00 -6.31
N LEU A 32 2.92 -1.51 -7.56
CA LEU A 32 3.91 -0.52 -7.96
C LEU A 32 3.70 0.82 -7.24
N LYS A 33 2.45 1.29 -7.12
CA LYS A 33 2.20 2.55 -6.41
C LYS A 33 2.59 2.43 -4.93
N LEU A 34 2.31 1.30 -4.26
CA LEU A 34 2.74 1.04 -2.87
C LEU A 34 4.27 1.09 -2.74
N THR A 35 4.97 0.48 -3.70
CA THR A 35 6.44 0.49 -3.74
C THR A 35 6.97 1.90 -3.91
N CYS A 36 6.41 2.68 -4.83
CA CYS A 36 6.77 4.08 -5.04
C CYS A 36 6.52 4.93 -3.79
N LEU A 37 5.41 4.70 -3.09
CA LEU A 37 5.08 5.39 -1.85
C LEU A 37 6.12 5.09 -0.75
N LEU A 38 6.43 3.80 -0.54
CA LEU A 38 7.43 3.33 0.41
C LEU A 38 8.80 3.96 0.16
N LEU A 39 9.23 4.00 -1.12
CA LEU A 39 10.52 4.58 -1.53
C LEU A 39 10.54 6.10 -1.43
N SER A 40 9.42 6.77 -1.71
CA SER A 40 9.33 8.23 -1.64
C SER A 40 9.40 8.75 -0.19
N GLY A 41 8.95 7.93 0.75
CA GLY A 41 8.90 8.20 2.19
C GLY A 41 8.20 9.49 2.61
N GLN A 42 7.46 10.14 1.70
CA GLN A 42 6.82 11.42 1.96
C GLN A 42 5.51 11.22 2.72
N GLY A 43 5.49 11.67 3.97
CA GLY A 43 4.26 11.81 4.75
C GLY A 43 3.69 10.50 5.30
N LEU A 44 4.48 9.42 5.32
CA LEU A 44 4.13 8.18 6.00
C LEU A 44 4.58 8.23 7.46
N SER A 45 3.69 7.87 8.37
CA SER A 45 4.04 7.60 9.76
C SER A 45 4.73 6.24 9.88
N ILE A 46 5.40 6.00 11.00
CA ILE A 46 6.02 4.69 11.31
C ILE A 46 4.97 3.57 11.27
N GLU A 47 3.73 3.83 11.69
CA GLU A 47 2.64 2.86 11.63
C GLU A 47 2.28 2.52 10.18
N ASP A 48 2.21 3.52 9.29
CA ASP A 48 1.93 3.29 7.87
C ASP A 48 3.02 2.43 7.21
N TYR A 49 4.30 2.70 7.55
CA TYR A 49 5.42 1.87 7.10
C TYR A 49 5.28 0.41 7.54
N GLN A 50 4.89 0.18 8.79
CA GLN A 50 4.69 -1.18 9.31
C GLN A 50 3.56 -1.90 8.59
N GLN A 51 2.45 -1.22 8.30
CA GLN A 51 1.33 -1.80 7.57
C GLN A 51 1.71 -2.16 6.13
N ILE A 52 2.42 -1.26 5.45
CA ILE A 52 2.89 -1.48 4.08
C ILE A 52 3.87 -2.66 4.04
N ASN A 53 4.84 -2.71 4.96
CA ASN A 53 5.78 -3.83 5.06
C ASN A 53 5.05 -5.16 5.32
N ALA A 54 4.02 -5.17 6.18
CA ALA A 54 3.23 -6.37 6.43
C ALA A 54 2.50 -6.89 5.17
N ILE A 55 2.10 -6.00 4.25
CA ILE A 55 1.56 -6.41 2.95
C ILE A 55 2.66 -7.04 2.10
N PHE A 56 3.83 -6.41 2.00
CA PHE A 56 4.95 -6.96 1.23
C PHE A 56 5.38 -8.34 1.75
N ASP A 57 5.43 -8.53 3.06
CA ASP A 57 5.70 -9.84 3.66
C ASP A 57 4.65 -10.87 3.25
N ARG A 58 3.36 -10.52 3.29
CA ARG A 58 2.28 -11.43 2.86
C ARG A 58 2.36 -11.78 1.38
N ILE A 59 2.80 -10.85 0.53
CA ILE A 59 3.05 -11.09 -0.90
C ILE A 59 4.23 -12.05 -1.06
N GLN A 60 5.35 -11.80 -0.38
CA GLN A 60 6.55 -12.65 -0.44
C GLN A 60 6.30 -14.07 0.08
N LEU A 61 5.46 -14.21 1.10
CA LEU A 61 5.00 -15.49 1.63
C LEU A 61 3.96 -16.18 0.73
N GLY A 62 3.55 -15.57 -0.38
CA GLY A 62 2.56 -16.10 -1.32
C GLY A 62 1.11 -16.10 -0.80
N ARG A 63 0.85 -15.39 0.31
CA ARG A 63 -0.50 -15.24 0.90
C ARG A 63 -1.34 -14.19 0.19
N ILE A 64 -0.69 -13.28 -0.54
CA ILE A 64 -1.33 -12.30 -1.41
C ILE A 64 -0.77 -12.48 -2.81
N ARG A 65 -1.64 -12.57 -3.82
CA ARG A 65 -1.23 -12.75 -5.21
C ARG A 65 -1.25 -11.42 -5.95
N ILE A 66 -0.21 -11.17 -6.73
CA ILE A 66 -0.18 -10.03 -7.66
C ILE A 66 -0.87 -10.45 -8.95
N VAL A 67 -1.89 -9.71 -9.36
CA VAL A 67 -2.62 -9.93 -10.62
C VAL A 67 -2.34 -8.82 -11.61
N TYR A 68 -2.22 -9.19 -12.89
CA TYR A 68 -2.08 -8.26 -14.00
C TYR A 68 -3.48 -8.05 -14.58
N THR A 69 -4.23 -7.13 -13.97
CA THR A 69 -5.51 -6.62 -14.50
C THR A 69 -5.27 -5.44 -15.41
#